data_AF-A0A972RLK1-F1
#
_entry.id   AF-A0A972RLK1-F1
#
_cell.length_a   1.000
_cell.length_b   1.000
_cell.length_c   1.000
_cell.angle_alpha   90.00
_cell.angle_beta   90.00
_cell.angle_gamma   90.00
#
_symmetry.space_group_name_H-M   'P 1'
#
loop_
_entity.id
_entity.type
_entity.pdbx_description
1 polymer ?
#
loop_
_entity_poly.entity_id
_entity_poly.type
_entity_poly.pdbx_seq_one_letter_code
_entity_poly.pdbx_strand_id
1 'polypeptide(L)'
;MRRSVVAVLLLLPLMACSPTVFIPSLLHPGPADFQRNNAMQFDPYPPNDLGPEIDGGRPREFQKPANEVIRARQQETIAPWRPAPLY
;
A
#
# COMPACT_ATOMS: atom_id res chain seq x y z
N MET A 1 32.68 20.82 -9.78
CA MET A 1 32.10 19.87 -8.80
C MET A 1 30.76 20.34 -8.21
N ARG A 2 30.67 21.49 -7.52
CA ARG A 2 29.38 21.98 -6.94
C ARG A 2 28.22 22.09 -7.94
N ARG A 3 28.45 22.59 -9.15
CA ARG A 3 27.42 22.74 -10.19
C ARG A 3 26.89 21.41 -10.73
N SER A 4 27.76 20.41 -10.84
CA SER A 4 27.40 19.06 -11.30
C SER A 4 26.53 18.33 -10.28
N VAL A 5 26.79 18.52 -8.98
CA VAL A 5 25.95 17.95 -7.91
C VAL A 5 24.54 18.54 -7.91
N VAL A 6 24.42 19.86 -8.09
CA VAL A 6 23.11 20.52 -8.21
C VAL A 6 22.33 20.02 -9.43
N ALA A 7 23.00 19.84 -10.57
CA ALA A 7 22.36 19.31 -11.77
C ALA A 7 21.85 17.87 -11.58
N VAL A 8 22.62 17.01 -10.91
CA VAL A 8 22.20 15.62 -10.62
C VAL A 8 20.99 15.59 -9.66
N LEU A 9 20.99 16.42 -8.62
CA LEU A 9 19.85 16.51 -7.67
C LEU A 9 18.56 16.99 -8.34
N LEU A 10 18.65 17.92 -9.30
CA LEU A 10 17.49 18.40 -10.05
C LEU A 10 16.94 17.38 -11.06
N LEU A 11 17.77 16.46 -11.57
CA LEU A 11 17.37 15.48 -12.57
C LEU A 11 16.82 14.16 -11.96
N LEU A 12 17.16 13.85 -10.71
CA LEU A 12 16.64 12.69 -9.97
C LEU A 12 15.10 12.54 -9.94
N PRO A 13 14.29 13.59 -9.70
CA PRO A 13 12.84 13.43 -9.62
C PRO A 13 12.17 13.16 -10.97
N LEU A 14 12.84 13.43 -12.10
CA LEU A 14 12.27 13.21 -13.43
C LEU A 14 12.15 11.71 -13.79
N MET A 15 12.95 10.85 -13.16
CA MET A 15 12.92 9.40 -13.38
C MET A 15 11.96 8.66 -12.43
N ALA A 16 11.40 9.34 -11.43
CA ALA A 16 10.66 8.70 -10.33
C ALA A 16 9.14 8.97 -10.37
N CYS A 17 8.63 9.65 -11.40
CA CYS A 17 7.21 9.96 -11.50
C CYS A 17 6.44 8.79 -12.14
N SER A 18 6.10 7.77 -11.34
CA SER A 18 5.16 6.72 -11.76
C SER A 18 3.81 6.92 -11.08
N PRO A 19 2.68 6.89 -11.82
CA PRO A 19 1.34 6.96 -11.23
C PRO A 19 1.01 5.74 -10.37
N THR A 20 1.84 4.69 -10.40
CA THR A 20 1.65 3.46 -9.63
C THR A 20 2.35 3.46 -8.27
N VAL A 21 3.17 4.48 -7.98
CA VAL A 21 3.92 4.56 -6.71
C VAL A 21 3.21 5.52 -5.76
N PHE A 22 2.69 4.98 -4.65
CA PHE A 22 2.06 5.78 -3.60
C PHE A 22 3.09 6.18 -2.54
N ILE A 23 3.19 7.48 -2.23
CA ILE A 23 4.04 7.98 -1.15
C ILE A 23 3.21 8.04 0.14
N PRO A 24 3.59 7.30 1.20
CA PRO A 24 2.84 7.33 2.46
C PRO A 24 3.00 8.67 3.18
N SER A 25 1.93 9.14 3.80
CA SER A 25 1.98 10.28 4.72
C SER A 25 2.54 9.81 6.06
N LEU A 26 3.80 10.18 6.35
CA LEU A 26 4.49 9.75 7.56
C LEU A 26 4.01 10.49 8.82
N LEU A 27 3.64 11.76 8.69
CA LEU A 27 3.23 12.60 9.83
C LEU A 27 1.73 12.54 10.10
N HIS A 28 0.93 12.27 9.07
CA HIS A 28 -0.53 12.20 9.16
C HIS A 28 -1.03 10.96 8.41
N PRO A 29 -0.80 9.75 8.94
CA PRO A 29 -1.08 8.49 8.23
C PRO A 29 -2.58 8.17 8.10
N GLY A 30 -3.46 9.02 8.64
CA GLY A 30 -4.90 8.85 8.61
C GLY A 30 -5.43 7.96 9.73
N PRO A 31 -6.75 7.66 9.73
CA PRO A 31 -7.39 6.83 10.75
C PRO A 31 -6.83 5.40 10.80
N ALA A 32 -7.00 4.73 11.94
CA ALA A 32 -6.50 3.37 12.15
C ALA A 32 -7.05 2.37 11.12
N ASP A 33 -8.33 2.50 10.73
CA ASP A 33 -8.96 1.61 9.75
C ASP A 33 -8.35 1.76 8.36
N PHE A 34 -8.00 2.99 7.95
CA PHE A 34 -7.29 3.24 6.69
C PHE A 34 -5.92 2.58 6.68
N GLN A 35 -5.16 2.75 7.77
CA GLN A 35 -3.83 2.13 7.91
C GLN A 35 -3.92 0.61 7.91
N ARG A 36 -4.91 0.05 8.61
CA ARG A 36 -5.16 -1.40 8.67
C ARG A 36 -5.51 -1.96 7.29
N ASN A 37 -6.36 -1.28 6.54
CA ASN A 37 -6.73 -1.71 5.18
C ASN A 37 -5.52 -1.73 4.25
N ASN A 38 -4.67 -0.70 4.29
CA ASN A 38 -3.41 -0.70 3.53
C ASN A 38 -2.49 -1.86 3.96
N ALA A 39 -2.35 -2.10 5.26
CA ALA A 39 -1.52 -3.19 5.77
C ALA A 39 -2.01 -4.57 5.29
N MET A 40 -3.33 -4.77 5.16
CA MET A 40 -3.89 -6.01 4.60
C MET A 40 -3.66 -6.12 3.08
N GLN A 41 -3.79 -5.02 2.34
CA GLN A 41 -3.62 -5.04 0.88
C GLN A 41 -2.18 -5.34 0.46
N PHE A 42 -1.19 -4.83 1.21
CA PHE A 42 0.23 -5.01 0.95
C PHE A 42 0.88 -6.07 1.87
N ASP A 43 0.07 -6.98 2.43
CA ASP A 43 0.55 -8.08 3.27
C ASP A 43 1.40 -9.06 2.44
N PRO A 44 2.65 -9.39 2.86
CA PRO A 44 3.46 -10.40 2.18
C PRO A 44 2.93 -11.83 2.37
N TYR A 45 2.09 -12.10 3.37
CA TYR A 45 1.59 -13.44 3.64
C TYR A 45 0.40 -13.79 2.75
N PRO A 46 0.45 -14.93 2.03
CA PRO A 46 -0.64 -15.32 1.17
C PRO A 46 -1.92 -15.55 1.99
N PRO A 47 -3.08 -15.27 1.39
CA PRO A 47 -4.36 -15.67 1.97
C PRO A 47 -4.51 -17.20 1.96
N ASN A 48 -5.35 -17.71 2.86
CA ASN A 48 -5.54 -19.15 3.12
C ASN A 48 -6.19 -19.90 1.92
N ASP A 49 -6.69 -19.18 0.92
CA ASP A 49 -7.21 -19.71 -0.35
C ASP A 49 -6.09 -20.00 -1.38
N LEU A 50 -4.94 -19.34 -1.26
CA LEU A 50 -3.79 -19.48 -2.16
C LEU A 50 -2.69 -20.40 -1.60
N GLY A 51 -2.75 -20.74 -0.31
CA GLY A 51 -1.76 -21.60 0.32
C GLY A 51 -2.19 -22.08 1.71
N PRO A 52 -1.34 -22.89 2.38
CA PRO A 52 -1.59 -23.33 3.73
C PRO A 52 -1.75 -22.15 4.71
N GLU A 53 -2.55 -22.35 5.74
CA GLU A 53 -2.70 -21.36 6.81
C GLU A 53 -1.34 -21.09 7.49
N ILE A 54 -1.03 -19.81 7.69
CA ILE A 54 0.21 -19.36 8.33
C ILE A 54 -0.11 -18.93 9.75
N ASP A 55 0.15 -19.82 10.71
CA ASP A 55 0.01 -19.52 12.13
C ASP A 55 1.29 -18.87 12.68
N GLY A 56 1.13 -17.82 13.49
CA GLY A 56 2.22 -17.08 14.11
C GLY A 56 3.09 -16.21 13.19
N GLY A 57 2.90 -16.25 11.87
CA GLY A 57 3.65 -15.42 10.92
C GLY A 57 3.21 -13.95 10.90
N ARG A 58 1.90 -13.71 11.08
CA ARG A 58 1.31 -12.35 11.09
C ARG A 58 1.32 -11.74 12.51
N PRO A 59 1.36 -10.41 12.63
CA PRO A 59 1.10 -9.74 13.91
C PRO A 59 -0.25 -10.13 14.51
N ARG A 60 -0.38 -10.05 15.84
CA ARG A 60 -1.54 -10.54 16.61
C ARG A 60 -2.88 -10.06 16.05
N GLU A 61 -2.99 -8.78 15.71
CA GLU A 61 -4.22 -8.14 15.23
C GLU A 61 -4.52 -8.42 13.75
N PHE A 62 -3.64 -9.19 13.07
CA PHE A 62 -3.69 -9.50 11.65
C PHE A 62 -3.64 -11.00 11.38
N GLN A 63 -3.55 -11.86 12.41
CA GLN A 63 -3.52 -13.32 12.25
C GLN A 63 -4.65 -13.84 11.37
N LYS A 64 -5.84 -13.28 11.54
CA LYS A 64 -7.02 -13.61 10.73
C LYS A 64 -7.14 -12.59 9.59
N PRO A 65 -6.95 -13.02 8.32
CA PRO A 65 -7.12 -12.13 7.18
C PRO A 65 -8.60 -11.75 7.04
N ALA A 66 -8.86 -10.64 6.36
CA ALA A 66 -10.23 -10.27 6.00
C ALA A 66 -10.88 -11.38 5.15
N ASN A 67 -12.20 -11.57 5.33
CA ASN A 67 -12.94 -12.53 4.53
C ASN A 67 -12.85 -12.17 3.03
N GLU A 68 -13.09 -13.15 2.16
CA GLU A 68 -12.96 -13.00 0.71
C GLU A 68 -13.83 -11.85 0.17
N VAL A 69 -15.05 -11.68 0.67
CA VAL A 69 -15.98 -10.62 0.24
C VAL A 69 -15.41 -9.22 0.51
N ILE A 70 -14.82 -8.99 1.68
CA ILE A 70 -14.18 -7.72 2.03
C ILE A 70 -12.93 -7.51 1.17
N ARG A 71 -12.11 -8.54 0.99
CA ARG A 71 -10.89 -8.47 0.16
C ARG A 71 -11.20 -8.14 -1.30
N ALA A 72 -12.23 -8.78 -1.87
CA ALA A 72 -12.64 -8.53 -3.25
C ALA A 72 -13.04 -7.06 -3.49
N ARG A 73 -13.63 -6.40 -2.48
CA ARG A 73 -13.93 -4.95 -2.53
C ARG A 73 -12.69 -4.07 -2.43
N GLN A 74 -11.62 -4.53 -1.79
CA GLN A 74 -10.34 -3.79 -1.73
C GLN A 74 -9.59 -3.82 -3.07
N GLN A 75 -9.76 -4.89 -3.86
CA GLN A 75 -9.14 -5.06 -5.17
C GLN A 75 -9.87 -4.32 -6.30
N GLU A 76 -11.02 -3.70 -6.04
CA GLU A 76 -11.68 -2.82 -7.01
C GLU A 76 -10.76 -1.63 -7.29
N THR A 77 -9.97 -1.80 -8.34
CA THR A 77 -9.00 -0.86 -8.86
C THR A 77 -9.63 0.53 -8.96
N ILE A 78 -8.88 1.52 -8.50
CA ILE A 78 -9.11 2.95 -8.74
C ILE A 78 -9.15 3.12 -10.26
N ALA A 79 -10.33 3.01 -10.87
CA ALA A 79 -10.54 3.50 -12.22
C ALA A 79 -10.21 5.00 -12.20
N PRO A 80 -9.60 5.58 -13.24
CA PRO A 80 -9.14 6.98 -13.21
C PRO A 80 -10.25 8.00 -12.87
N TRP A 81 -11.52 7.61 -13.00
CA TRP A 81 -12.72 8.39 -12.69
C TRP A 81 -13.43 7.98 -11.39
N ARG A 82 -12.97 6.94 -10.67
CA ARG A 82 -13.52 6.55 -9.38
C ARG A 82 -12.69 7.22 -8.28
N PRO A 83 -13.27 8.13 -7.47
CA PRO A 83 -12.56 8.64 -6.31
C PRO A 83 -12.18 7.44 -5.42
N ALA A 84 -10.97 7.46 -4.86
CA ALA A 84 -10.59 6.50 -3.83
C ALA A 84 -11.71 6.46 -2.78
N PRO A 85 -12.10 5.27 -2.28
CA PRO A 85 -13.17 5.17 -1.32
C PRO A 85 -12.87 6.11 -0.15
N LEU A 86 -13.72 7.13 -0.03
CA LEU A 86 -13.76 7.99 1.15
C LEU A 86 -14.24 7.05 2.26
N TYR A 87 -13.34 6.79 3.20
CA TYR A 87 -13.69 6.27 4.51
C TYR A 87 -14.90 7.00 5.09
#